data_AF-A0A4P9W162-F1
#
_entry.id   AF-A0A4P9W162-F1
#
_cell.length_a   1.000
_cell.length_b   1.000
_cell.length_c   1.000
_cell.angle_alpha   90.00
_cell.angle_beta   90.00
_cell.angle_gamma   90.00
#
_symmetry.space_group_name_H-M   'P 1'
#
loop_
_entity.id
_entity.type
_entity.pdbx_description
1 polymer ?
#
loop_
_entity_poly.entity_id
_entity_poly.type
_entity_poly.pdbx_seq_one_letter_code
_entity_poly.pdbx_strand_id
1 'polypeptide(L)'
;MISRALGKEVGGSAGMLFYLANVIGPVMYAAGMVEILTTYISPTSSFGDPQTDVRVYGSVVLVLVALVAAVGSRVVSEATIVFVVAIVVALVFRRLSYSGVTGFPGNFVANLQPGYIKPDMNGQFSDETFFGMFGVFFPSVTGVMAGASRPSNLRNAERSIPRGTIAAHLTTSFARSSKAIC
;
A
#
# COMPACT_ATOMS: atom_id res chain seq x y z
N MET A 1 1.62 -1.05 24.77
CA MET A 1 0.40 -0.31 25.12
C MET A 1 -0.84 -1.21 25.12
N ILE A 2 -1.09 -1.99 24.06
CA ILE A 2 -2.25 -2.90 23.95
C ILE A 2 -2.28 -3.97 25.05
N SER A 3 -1.20 -4.71 25.27
CA SER A 3 -1.14 -5.73 26.34
C SER A 3 -1.29 -5.18 27.76
N ARG A 4 -1.04 -3.89 27.98
CA ARG A 4 -1.26 -3.21 29.26
C ARG A 4 -2.72 -2.79 29.45
N ALA A 5 -3.46 -2.54 28.37
CA ALA A 5 -4.86 -2.10 28.41
C ALA A 5 -5.85 -3.28 28.36
N LEU A 6 -5.54 -4.33 27.59
CA LEU A 6 -6.46 -5.45 27.31
C LEU A 6 -6.07 -6.77 27.98
N GLY A 7 -4.97 -6.79 28.74
CA GLY A 7 -4.44 -7.98 29.39
C GLY A 7 -3.47 -8.78 28.51
N LYS A 8 -2.69 -9.66 29.16
CA LYS A 8 -1.60 -10.44 28.55
C LYS A 8 -2.08 -11.45 27.50
N GLU A 9 -3.28 -12.01 27.67
CA GLU A 9 -3.84 -13.03 26.77
C GLU A 9 -4.32 -12.43 25.45
N VAL A 10 -5.12 -11.36 25.52
CA VAL A 10 -5.60 -10.62 24.34
C VAL A 10 -4.45 -9.86 23.67
N GLY A 11 -3.51 -9.34 24.45
CA GLY A 11 -2.32 -8.67 23.91
C GLY A 11 -1.39 -9.60 23.14
N GLY A 12 -1.23 -10.84 23.59
CA GLY A 12 -0.38 -11.85 22.93
C GLY A 12 -0.96 -12.33 21.60
N SER A 13 -2.24 -12.69 21.57
CA SER A 13 -2.91 -13.16 20.36
C SER A 13 -3.01 -12.07 19.30
N ALA A 14 -3.43 -10.86 19.67
CA ALA A 14 -3.46 -9.71 18.76
C ALA A 14 -2.05 -9.36 18.26
N GLY A 15 -1.03 -9.44 19.13
CA GLY A 15 0.36 -9.21 18.75
C GLY A 15 0.87 -10.17 17.69
N MET A 16 0.53 -11.46 17.78
CA MET A 16 0.94 -12.47 16.80
C MET A 16 0.28 -12.24 15.44
N LEU A 17 -1.01 -11.89 15.42
CA LEU A 17 -1.72 -11.52 14.19
C LEU A 17 -1.12 -10.28 13.54
N PHE A 18 -0.80 -9.25 14.33
CA PHE A 18 -0.16 -8.05 13.81
C PHE A 18 1.26 -8.29 13.33
N TYR A 19 2.01 -9.20 13.95
CA TYR A 19 3.31 -9.59 13.46
C TYR A 19 3.20 -10.22 12.06
N LEU A 20 2.33 -11.22 11.89
CA LEU A 20 2.11 -11.86 10.58
C LEU A 20 1.67 -10.86 9.51
N ALA A 21 0.74 -9.96 9.85
CA ALA A 21 0.30 -8.90 8.93
C ALA A 21 1.46 -7.98 8.49
N ASN A 22 2.33 -7.60 9.43
CA ASN A 22 3.49 -6.76 9.12
C ASN A 22 4.61 -7.50 8.36
N VAL A 23 4.65 -8.83 8.39
CA VAL A 23 5.58 -9.64 7.57
C VAL A 23 5.08 -9.77 6.13
N ILE A 24 3.77 -9.95 5.95
CA ILE A 24 3.16 -10.11 4.61
C ILE A 24 3.10 -8.77 3.87
N GLY A 25 2.89 -7.65 4.56
CA GLY A 25 2.80 -6.32 3.95
C GLY A 25 3.97 -5.94 3.03
N PRO A 26 5.24 -6.02 3.49
CA PRO A 26 6.42 -5.77 2.66
C PRO A 26 6.50 -6.66 1.42
N VAL A 27 6.06 -7.92 1.49
CA VAL A 27 6.03 -8.82 0.35
C VAL A 27 5.06 -8.30 -0.72
N MET A 28 3.89 -7.82 -0.30
CA MET A 28 2.91 -7.19 -1.20
C MET A 28 3.47 -5.92 -1.86
N TYR A 29 4.17 -5.07 -1.10
CA TYR A 29 4.79 -3.86 -1.65
C TYR A 29 5.93 -4.18 -2.63
N ALA A 30 6.75 -5.20 -2.33
CA ALA A 30 7.80 -5.68 -3.23
C ALA A 30 7.21 -6.22 -4.54
N ALA A 31 6.13 -7.01 -4.47
CA ALA A 31 5.45 -7.51 -5.67
C ALA A 31 4.95 -6.38 -6.57
N GLY A 32 4.30 -5.35 -5.99
CA GLY A 32 3.85 -4.19 -6.76
C GLY A 32 5.00 -3.36 -7.36
N MET A 33 6.15 -3.27 -6.67
CA MET A 33 7.35 -2.62 -7.22
C MET A 33 7.90 -3.38 -8.43
N VAL A 34 7.94 -4.72 -8.36
CA VAL A 34 8.42 -5.57 -9.45
C VAL A 34 7.53 -5.43 -10.68
N GLU A 35 6.21 -5.41 -10.51
CA GLU A 35 5.26 -5.20 -11.61
C GLU A 35 5.52 -3.86 -12.33
N ILE A 36 5.79 -2.78 -11.58
CA ILE A 36 6.15 -1.49 -12.16
C ILE A 36 7.48 -1.56 -12.91
N LEU A 37 8.49 -2.23 -12.34
CA LEU A 37 9.81 -2.39 -12.96
C LEU A 37 9.73 -3.15 -14.29
N THR A 38 9.08 -4.31 -14.29
CA THR A 38 8.99 -5.17 -15.48
C THR A 38 8.10 -4.57 -16.56
N THR A 39 7.04 -3.84 -16.19
CA THR A 39 6.10 -3.27 -17.17
C THR A 39 6.59 -1.94 -17.75
N TYR A 40 7.17 -1.05 -16.94
CA TYR A 40 7.46 0.33 -17.35
C TYR A 40 8.95 0.65 -17.50
N ILE A 41 9.86 -0.07 -16.84
CA ILE A 41 11.29 0.28 -16.82
C ILE A 41 12.11 -0.66 -17.72
N SER A 42 11.89 -1.97 -17.64
CA SER A 42 12.65 -2.96 -18.41
C SER A 42 11.76 -4.05 -19.01
N PRO A 43 10.94 -3.73 -20.03
CA PRO A 43 10.04 -4.68 -20.67
C PRO A 43 10.76 -5.80 -21.45
N THR A 44 12.06 -5.64 -21.73
CA THR A 44 12.85 -6.57 -22.56
C THR A 44 13.63 -7.61 -21.74
N SER A 45 13.76 -7.43 -20.43
CA SER A 45 14.50 -8.35 -19.55
C SER A 45 13.55 -9.38 -18.93
N SER A 46 13.00 -10.26 -19.76
CA SER A 46 12.13 -11.36 -19.31
C SER A 46 12.85 -12.70 -19.41
N PHE A 47 12.72 -13.53 -18.38
CA PHE A 47 13.17 -14.92 -18.35
C PHE A 47 12.21 -15.86 -19.10
N GLY A 48 11.27 -15.31 -19.87
CA GLY A 48 10.37 -16.02 -20.78
C GLY A 48 9.01 -16.38 -20.19
N ASP A 49 8.86 -16.36 -18.85
CA ASP A 49 7.60 -16.60 -18.16
C ASP A 49 7.34 -15.50 -17.10
N PRO A 50 6.21 -14.76 -17.19
CA PRO A 50 5.88 -13.68 -16.25
C PRO A 50 5.89 -14.11 -14.78
N GLN A 51 5.53 -15.36 -14.48
CA GLN A 51 5.54 -15.84 -13.09
C GLN A 51 6.96 -15.97 -12.53
N THR A 52 7.89 -16.39 -13.38
CA THR A 52 9.29 -16.57 -13.00
C THR A 52 9.96 -15.22 -12.81
N ASP A 53 9.67 -14.25 -13.67
CA ASP A 53 10.16 -12.87 -13.56
C ASP A 53 9.78 -12.25 -12.21
N VAL A 54 8.50 -12.33 -11.84
CA VAL A 54 8.01 -11.77 -10.57
C VAL A 54 8.69 -12.43 -9.36
N ARG A 55 8.94 -13.74 -9.42
CA ARG A 55 9.62 -14.48 -8.33
C ARG A 55 11.09 -14.08 -8.20
N VAL A 56 11.83 -14.02 -9.31
CA VAL A 56 13.26 -13.70 -9.31
C VAL A 56 13.47 -12.25 -8.88
N TYR A 57 12.86 -11.29 -9.57
CA TYR A 57 12.99 -9.87 -9.23
C TYR A 57 12.44 -9.57 -7.83
N GLY A 58 11.33 -10.21 -7.43
CA GLY A 58 10.77 -10.09 -6.09
C GLY A 58 11.73 -10.55 -5.00
N SER A 59 12.40 -11.69 -5.19
CA SER A 59 13.40 -12.18 -4.24
C SER A 59 14.61 -11.24 -4.11
N VAL A 60 15.09 -10.67 -5.22
CA VAL A 60 16.20 -9.71 -5.23
C VAL A 60 15.80 -8.43 -4.49
N VAL A 61 14.63 -7.86 -4.79
CA VAL A 61 14.12 -6.65 -4.11
C VAL A 61 13.96 -6.89 -2.61
N LEU A 62 13.43 -8.04 -2.20
CA LEU A 62 13.27 -8.38 -0.78
C LEU A 62 14.61 -8.50 -0.07
N VAL A 63 15.62 -9.13 -0.68
CA VAL A 63 16.98 -9.21 -0.11
C VAL A 63 17.58 -7.82 0.03
N LEU A 64 17.45 -6.95 -0.98
CA LEU A 64 17.95 -5.57 -0.91
C LEU A 64 17.28 -4.76 0.20
N VAL A 65 15.95 -4.84 0.31
CA VAL A 65 15.21 -4.17 1.38
C VAL A 65 15.61 -4.73 2.76
N ALA A 66 15.83 -6.04 2.86
CA ALA A 66 16.31 -6.66 4.11
C ALA A 66 17.72 -6.17 4.49
N LEU A 67 18.63 -6.02 3.52
CA LEU A 67 19.97 -5.46 3.76
C LEU A 67 19.90 -4.00 4.22
N VAL A 68 19.08 -3.17 3.57
CA VAL A 68 18.87 -1.78 4.00
C VAL A 68 18.27 -1.72 5.42
N ALA A 69 17.32 -2.59 5.73
CA ALA A 69 16.75 -2.70 7.07
C ALA A 69 17.80 -3.12 8.12
N ALA A 70 18.78 -3.96 7.74
CA ALA A 70 19.85 -4.41 8.62
C ALA A 70 20.90 -3.33 8.92
N VAL A 71 21.18 -2.42 7.98
CA VAL A 71 22.17 -1.32 8.16
C VAL A 71 21.71 -0.31 9.22
N GLY A 72 20.40 -0.09 9.36
CA GLY A 72 19.84 0.68 10.48
C GLY A 72 18.66 1.55 10.08
N SER A 73 17.63 1.54 10.93
CA SER A 73 16.35 2.26 10.70
C SER A 73 16.44 3.79 10.80
N ARG A 74 17.56 4.34 11.27
CA ARG A 74 17.74 5.80 11.44
C ARG A 74 17.73 6.52 10.09
N VAL A 75 18.51 6.06 9.11
CA VAL A 75 18.57 6.65 7.77
C VAL A 75 17.20 6.58 7.08
N VAL A 76 16.48 5.47 7.26
CA VAL A 76 15.12 5.28 6.72
C VAL A 76 14.12 6.25 7.35
N SER A 77 14.25 6.51 8.65
CA SER A 77 13.36 7.41 9.38
C SER A 77 13.48 8.86 8.94
N GLU A 78 14.69 9.31 8.58
CA GLU A 78 14.95 10.65 8.05
C GLU A 78 14.48 10.79 6.59
N ALA A 79 14.71 9.75 5.77
CA ALA A 79 14.23 9.70 4.39
C ALA A 79 12.69 9.63 4.26
N THR A 80 11.97 9.29 5.35
CA THR A 80 10.50 9.15 5.34
C THR A 80 9.81 10.44 4.87
N ILE A 81 10.31 11.62 5.24
CA ILE A 81 9.74 12.90 4.83
C ILE A 81 9.86 13.08 3.31
N VAL A 82 10.99 12.68 2.72
CA VAL A 82 11.23 12.74 1.26
C VAL A 82 10.21 11.87 0.53
N PHE A 83 9.95 10.66 1.00
CA PHE A 83 8.94 9.78 0.41
C PHE A 83 7.53 10.36 0.51
N VAL A 84 7.16 10.98 1.64
CA VAL A 84 5.86 11.64 1.79
C VAL A 84 5.72 12.80 0.81
N VAL A 85 6.74 13.65 0.69
CA VAL A 85 6.74 14.76 -0.28
C VAL A 85 6.61 14.23 -1.71
N ALA A 86 7.37 13.20 -2.07
CA ALA A 86 7.26 12.58 -3.40
C ALA A 86 5.85 12.04 -3.69
N ILE A 87 5.18 11.43 -2.72
CA ILE A 87 3.79 10.96 -2.86
C ILE A 87 2.83 12.14 -3.04
N VAL A 88 2.94 13.19 -2.23
CA VAL A 88 2.08 14.38 -2.35
C VAL A 88 2.27 15.04 -3.72
N VAL A 89 3.52 15.16 -4.16
CA VAL A 89 3.88 15.68 -5.48
C VAL A 89 3.25 14.83 -6.58
N ALA A 90 3.38 13.50 -6.53
CA ALA A 90 2.75 12.60 -7.49
C ALA A 90 1.20 12.72 -7.50
N LEU A 91 0.57 12.89 -6.33
CA LEU A 91 -0.87 13.10 -6.23
C LEU A 91 -1.33 14.43 -6.86
N VAL A 92 -0.54 15.50 -6.71
CA VAL A 92 -0.82 16.81 -7.30
C VAL A 92 -0.59 16.80 -8.81
N PHE A 93 0.55 16.27 -9.28
CA PHE A 93 0.83 16.15 -10.72
C PHE A 93 -0.24 15.34 -11.46
N ARG A 94 -0.74 14.26 -10.84
CA ARG A 94 -1.86 13.49 -11.41
C ARG A 94 -3.13 14.34 -11.57
N ARG A 95 -3.41 15.29 -10.68
CA ARG A 95 -4.58 16.18 -10.79
C ARG A 95 -4.43 17.21 -11.90
N LEU A 96 -3.20 17.49 -12.34
CA LEU A 96 -2.89 18.42 -13.43
C LEU A 96 -2.90 17.74 -14.81
N SER A 97 -2.74 16.42 -14.89
CA SER A 97 -3.01 15.66 -16.11
C SER A 97 -4.51 15.61 -16.39
N TYR A 98 -4.94 16.30 -17.45
CA TYR A 98 -6.30 16.38 -17.97
C TYR A 98 -6.95 15.01 -18.26
N SER A 99 -8.29 15.00 -18.14
CA SER A 99 -9.28 13.96 -18.46
C SER A 99 -8.82 12.78 -19.31
N GLY A 100 -9.01 11.56 -18.79
CA GLY A 100 -8.94 10.31 -19.56
C GLY A 100 -8.18 9.16 -18.89
N VAL A 101 -7.46 9.42 -17.80
CA VAL A 101 -6.58 8.41 -17.14
C VAL A 101 -7.23 7.80 -15.90
N THR A 102 -8.52 7.51 -15.95
CA THR A 102 -9.12 6.53 -15.01
C THR A 102 -9.07 5.11 -15.58
N GLY A 103 -8.61 4.93 -16.81
CA GLY A 103 -8.61 3.60 -17.45
C GLY A 103 -10.02 3.10 -17.80
N PHE A 104 -11.06 3.92 -17.57
CA PHE A 104 -12.44 3.60 -17.90
C PHE A 104 -12.91 4.43 -19.09
N PRO A 105 -13.11 3.84 -20.28
CA PRO A 105 -13.69 4.54 -21.41
C PRO A 105 -15.17 4.89 -21.12
N GLY A 106 -15.58 6.13 -21.42
CA GLY A 106 -16.99 6.54 -21.44
C GLY A 106 -17.41 7.58 -20.38
N ASN A 107 -18.71 7.79 -20.26
CA ASN A 107 -19.30 8.78 -19.35
C ASN A 107 -19.46 8.23 -17.92
N PHE A 108 -19.57 9.10 -16.92
CA PHE A 108 -19.86 8.70 -15.52
C PHE A 108 -21.04 7.75 -15.42
N VAL A 109 -22.11 7.99 -16.20
CA VAL A 109 -23.32 7.16 -16.19
C VAL A 109 -23.05 5.74 -16.71
N ALA A 110 -22.16 5.57 -17.68
CA ALA A 110 -21.79 4.27 -18.21
C ALA A 110 -20.92 3.46 -17.23
N ASN A 111 -20.25 4.12 -16.29
CA ASN A 111 -19.36 3.52 -15.30
C ASN A 111 -20.03 3.29 -13.94
N LEU A 112 -21.33 3.56 -13.81
CA LEU A 112 -22.10 3.27 -12.59
C LEU A 112 -22.38 1.77 -12.42
N GLN A 113 -22.36 0.99 -13.51
CA GLN A 113 -22.61 -0.44 -13.44
C GLN A 113 -21.41 -1.20 -12.88
N PRO A 114 -21.63 -2.24 -12.06
CA PRO A 114 -20.54 -3.06 -11.54
C PRO A 114 -19.91 -3.88 -12.67
N GLY A 115 -18.61 -3.69 -12.90
CA GLY A 115 -17.78 -4.47 -13.81
C GLY A 115 -16.61 -5.09 -13.06
N TYR A 116 -16.87 -6.17 -12.31
CA TYR A 116 -15.83 -6.84 -11.53
C TYR A 116 -14.96 -7.71 -12.44
N ILE A 117 -13.87 -7.13 -12.96
CA ILE A 117 -12.89 -7.83 -13.80
C ILE A 117 -11.48 -7.65 -13.24
N LYS A 118 -10.66 -8.71 -13.27
CA LYS A 118 -9.23 -8.64 -12.95
C LYS A 118 -8.38 -9.07 -14.15
N PRO A 119 -7.24 -8.41 -14.42
CA PRO A 119 -6.27 -8.94 -15.36
C PRO A 119 -5.51 -10.12 -14.73
N ASP A 120 -5.29 -11.18 -15.51
CA ASP A 120 -4.36 -12.25 -15.21
C ASP A 120 -2.92 -11.81 -15.55
N MET A 121 -1.92 -12.60 -15.15
CA MET A 121 -0.50 -12.33 -15.40
C MET A 121 -0.15 -12.25 -16.90
N ASN A 122 -1.00 -12.82 -17.76
CA ASN A 122 -0.90 -12.75 -19.22
C ASN A 122 -1.71 -11.60 -19.84
N GLY A 123 -2.27 -10.69 -19.02
CA GLY A 123 -3.08 -9.56 -19.46
C GLY A 123 -4.51 -9.89 -19.88
N GLN A 124 -4.99 -11.12 -19.62
CA GLN A 124 -6.35 -11.54 -19.93
C GLN A 124 -7.30 -11.16 -18.78
N PHE A 125 -8.43 -10.52 -19.08
CA PHE A 125 -9.41 -10.16 -18.05
C PHE A 125 -10.33 -11.33 -17.73
N SER A 126 -10.46 -11.64 -16.44
CA SER A 126 -11.37 -12.65 -15.90
C SER A 126 -12.39 -12.01 -14.96
N ASP A 127 -13.60 -12.55 -14.94
CA ASP A 127 -14.65 -12.12 -14.01
C ASP A 127 -14.26 -12.36 -12.55
N GLU A 128 -14.67 -11.45 -11.69
CA GLU A 128 -14.39 -11.46 -10.26
C GLU A 128 -15.63 -11.15 -9.42
N THR A 129 -15.50 -11.38 -8.13
CA THR A 129 -16.57 -11.09 -7.16
C THR A 129 -16.32 -9.77 -6.43
N PHE A 130 -17.40 -9.20 -5.89
CA PHE A 130 -17.31 -8.02 -5.02
C PHE A 130 -16.33 -8.24 -3.85
N PHE A 131 -16.40 -9.40 -3.19
CA PHE A 131 -15.52 -9.72 -2.07
C PHE A 131 -14.07 -9.94 -2.52
N GLY A 132 -13.84 -10.43 -3.74
CA GLY A 132 -12.51 -10.48 -4.36
C GLY A 132 -11.91 -9.09 -4.52
N MET A 133 -12.66 -8.16 -5.11
CA MET A 133 -12.23 -6.76 -5.28
C MET A 133 -12.03 -6.04 -3.94
N PHE A 134 -12.91 -6.29 -2.97
CA PHE A 134 -12.74 -5.79 -1.60
C PHE A 134 -11.44 -6.29 -0.97
N GLY A 135 -11.10 -7.57 -1.16
CA GLY A 135 -9.85 -8.16 -0.67
C GLY A 135 -8.60 -7.48 -1.23
N VAL A 136 -8.61 -7.09 -2.51
CA VAL A 136 -7.51 -6.34 -3.14
C VAL A 136 -7.44 -4.89 -2.62
N PHE A 137 -8.58 -4.26 -2.38
CA PHE A 137 -8.65 -2.89 -1.86
C PHE A 137 -8.29 -2.78 -0.37
N PHE A 138 -8.63 -3.78 0.43
CA PHE A 138 -8.53 -3.75 1.89
C PHE A 138 -7.11 -3.41 2.42
N PRO A 139 -6.01 -3.97 1.90
CA PRO A 139 -4.65 -3.59 2.28
C PRO A 139 -4.39 -2.08 2.19
N SER A 140 -5.07 -1.37 1.27
CA SER A 140 -4.89 0.07 1.10
C SER A 140 -5.38 0.91 2.29
N VAL A 141 -6.34 0.42 3.09
CA VAL A 141 -6.88 1.11 4.27
C VAL A 141 -6.26 0.65 5.59
N THR A 142 -5.37 -0.34 5.55
CA THR A 142 -4.61 -0.81 6.72
C THR A 142 -3.52 0.18 7.13
N GLY A 143 -2.71 -0.17 8.14
CA GLY A 143 -1.56 0.66 8.56
C GLY A 143 -1.89 1.78 9.55
N VAL A 144 -3.13 1.85 10.05
CA VAL A 144 -3.59 2.82 11.07
C VAL A 144 -2.68 2.87 12.30
N MET A 145 -2.04 1.74 12.65
CA MET A 145 -1.15 1.64 13.80
C MET A 145 0.27 2.20 13.57
N ALA A 146 0.65 2.56 12.34
CA ALA A 146 1.97 3.11 12.06
C ALA A 146 2.23 4.38 12.90
N GLY A 147 1.21 5.23 13.11
CA GLY A 147 1.30 6.43 13.95
C GLY A 147 1.48 6.16 15.44
N ALA A 148 1.03 5.00 15.94
CA ALA A 148 1.13 4.62 17.35
C ALA A 148 2.51 4.02 17.72
N SER A 149 3.36 3.73 16.73
CA SER A 149 4.66 3.07 16.91
C SER A 149 5.80 3.98 17.40
N ARG A 150 5.59 5.32 17.43
CA ARG A 150 6.61 6.31 17.83
C ARG A 150 6.19 7.19 19.02
N PRO A 151 5.73 6.63 20.17
CA PRO A 151 5.22 7.43 21.27
C PRO A 151 6.30 8.24 22.00
N SER A 152 7.55 7.74 22.04
CA SER A 152 8.67 8.39 22.74
C SER A 152 9.14 9.70 22.10
N ASN A 153 8.80 9.94 20.83
CA ASN A 153 9.18 11.14 20.09
C ASN A 153 8.07 12.21 20.08
N LEU A 154 6.99 11.99 20.84
CA LEU A 154 5.85 12.89 20.92
C LEU A 154 5.89 13.67 22.22
N ARG A 155 5.69 14.99 22.13
CA ARG A 155 5.55 15.87 23.31
C ARG A 155 4.40 15.45 24.23
N ASN A 156 3.30 14.93 23.66
CA ASN A 156 2.13 14.41 24.37
C ASN A 156 1.47 13.25 23.59
N ALA A 157 1.92 12.01 23.82
CA ALA A 157 1.45 10.84 23.07
C ALA A 157 -0.07 10.61 23.19
N GLU A 158 -0.66 10.81 24.39
CA GLU A 158 -2.08 10.55 24.67
C GLU A 158 -3.04 11.39 23.82
N ARG A 159 -2.66 12.62 23.46
CA ARG A 159 -3.49 13.52 22.64
C ARG A 159 -3.10 13.48 21.17
N SER A 160 -1.81 13.33 20.86
CA SER A 160 -1.30 13.38 19.49
C SER A 160 -1.62 12.11 18.69
N ILE A 161 -1.58 10.92 19.31
CA ILE A 161 -1.92 9.66 18.63
C ILE A 161 -3.37 9.66 18.12
N PRO A 162 -4.41 9.86 18.96
CA PRO A 162 -5.79 9.77 18.48
C PRO A 162 -6.11 10.84 17.42
N ARG A 163 -5.64 12.08 17.61
CA ARG A 163 -5.86 13.15 16.64
C ARG A 163 -5.15 12.92 15.31
N GLY A 164 -3.89 12.49 15.35
CA GLY A 164 -3.11 12.20 14.16
C GLY A 164 -3.72 11.06 13.35
N THR A 165 -4.13 9.98 14.02
CA THR A 165 -4.74 8.81 13.37
C THR A 165 -6.08 9.16 12.71
N ILE A 166 -6.98 9.89 13.39
CA ILE A 166 -8.27 10.29 12.82
C ILE A 166 -8.07 11.23 11.63
N ALA A 167 -7.21 12.24 11.77
CA ALA A 167 -6.91 13.17 10.68
C ALA A 167 -6.34 12.44 9.45
N ALA A 168 -5.37 11.55 9.65
CA ALA A 168 -4.78 10.75 8.57
C ALA A 168 -5.81 9.84 7.88
N HIS A 169 -6.71 9.22 8.65
CA HIS A 169 -7.76 8.39 8.09
C HIS A 169 -8.73 9.21 7.23
N LEU A 170 -9.20 10.37 7.72
CA LEU A 170 -10.07 11.27 6.96
C LEU A 170 -9.40 11.78 5.68
N THR A 171 -8.14 12.22 5.74
CA THR A 171 -7.40 12.72 4.59
C THR A 171 -7.22 11.63 3.52
N THR A 172 -6.83 10.41 3.92
CA THR A 172 -6.63 9.33 2.96
C THR A 172 -7.95 8.79 2.40
N SER A 173 -9.02 8.73 3.19
CA SER A 173 -10.35 8.38 2.71
C SER A 173 -10.85 9.37 1.67
N PHE A 174 -10.73 10.68 1.94
CA PHE A 174 -11.08 11.72 0.97
C PHE A 174 -10.27 11.59 -0.34
N ALA A 175 -8.95 11.38 -0.23
CA ALA A 175 -8.08 11.22 -1.39
C ALA A 175 -8.46 9.98 -2.25
N ARG A 176 -8.88 8.88 -1.62
CA ARG A 176 -9.33 7.66 -2.32
C ARG A 176 -10.71 7.87 -2.96
N SER A 177 -11.70 8.40 -2.25
CA SER A 177 -13.04 8.65 -2.81
C SER A 177 -12.99 9.62 -3.98
N SER A 178 -12.17 10.66 -3.90
CA SER A 178 -11.99 11.61 -4.99
C SER A 178 -11.22 11.02 -6.19
N LYS A 179 -10.58 9.86 -6.07
CA LYS A 179 -10.03 9.09 -7.20
C LYS A 179 -11.04 8.12 -7.79
N ALA A 180 -11.94 7.56 -6.99
CA ALA A 180 -12.97 6.66 -7.48
C ALA A 180 -14.01 7.39 -8.36
N ILE A 181 -14.21 8.70 -8.14
CA ILE A 181 -15.21 9.52 -8.86
C ILE A 181 -14.61 10.26 -10.07
N CYS A 182 -13.32 10.63 -10.02
CA CYS A 182 -12.65 11.44 -11.06
C CYS A 182 -11.77 10.59 -11.95
#